data_AF-W1YCE2-F1
#
_entry.id   AF-W1YCE2-F1
#
_cell.length_a   1.000
_cell.length_b   1.000
_cell.length_c   1.000
_cell.angle_alpha   90.00
_cell.angle_beta   90.00
_cell.angle_gamma   90.00
#
_symmetry.space_group_name_H-M   'P 1'
#
loop_
_entity.id
_entity.type
_entity.pdbx_description
1 polymer ?
#
loop_
_entity_poly.entity_id
_entity_poly.type
_entity_poly.pdbx_seq_one_letter_code
_entity_poly.pdbx_strand_id
1 'polypeptide(L)'
;IIDFVDGTENPVGQEAVEWGVIGDEDPEFTNGSYAFAQKYEHDLDAWRALPTEMQEKFIGRRKFSDIELEDDEKDPAAHNVVAQDNRDDEE
;
A
#
# COMPACT_ATOMS: atom_id res chain seq x y z
N ILE A 1 -1.81 -12.40 -4.70
CA ILE A 1 -1.56 -13.69 -3.99
C ILE A 1 -2.55 -13.90 -2.84
N ILE A 2 -2.89 -12.86 -2.08
CA ILE A 2 -3.93 -12.87 -1.03
C ILE A 2 -5.34 -12.52 -1.54
N ASP A 3 -5.53 -12.52 -2.86
CA ASP A 3 -6.80 -12.23 -3.56
C ASP A 3 -7.33 -10.79 -3.45
N PHE A 4 -6.46 -9.81 -3.19
CA PHE A 4 -6.72 -8.37 -3.32
C PHE A 4 -5.89 -7.78 -4.46
N VAL A 5 -6.33 -6.65 -5.02
CA VAL A 5 -5.53 -5.82 -5.92
C VAL A 5 -4.39 -5.20 -5.12
N ASP A 6 -3.24 -5.02 -5.76
CA ASP A 6 -2.02 -4.51 -5.16
C ASP A 6 -1.45 -3.40 -6.03
N GLY A 7 -1.08 -2.28 -5.41
CA GLY A 7 -0.55 -1.08 -6.06
C GLY A 7 -1.58 -0.06 -6.54
N THR A 8 -2.81 -0.09 -6.03
CA THR A 8 -3.87 0.86 -6.40
C THR A 8 -3.50 2.31 -6.07
N GLU A 9 -2.87 2.54 -4.91
CA GLU A 9 -2.41 3.85 -4.45
C GLU A 9 -0.94 4.15 -4.84
N ASN A 10 -0.35 3.38 -5.77
CA ASN A 10 1.00 3.71 -6.21
C ASN A 10 0.98 5.01 -7.04
N PRO A 11 1.93 5.93 -6.81
CA PRO A 11 2.05 7.12 -7.62
C PRO A 11 2.31 6.74 -9.09
N VAL A 12 1.75 7.50 -10.01
CA VAL A 12 1.84 7.24 -11.45
C VAL A 12 2.33 8.45 -12.24
N GLY A 13 2.88 8.21 -13.42
CA GLY A 13 3.32 9.28 -14.31
C GLY A 13 4.42 10.14 -13.68
N GLN A 14 4.19 11.45 -13.61
CA GLN A 14 5.18 12.40 -13.08
C GLN A 14 5.35 12.29 -11.56
N GLU A 15 4.29 11.93 -10.84
CA GLU A 15 4.31 11.74 -9.40
C GLU A 15 5.25 10.59 -9.01
N ALA A 16 5.24 9.50 -9.80
CA ALA A 16 6.16 8.38 -9.60
C ALA A 16 7.64 8.80 -9.70
N VAL A 17 7.95 9.82 -10.51
CA VAL A 17 9.32 10.36 -10.61
C VAL A 17 9.65 11.18 -9.37
N GLU A 18 8.72 12.01 -8.90
CA GLU A 18 8.89 12.82 -7.69
C GLU A 18 9.20 11.97 -6.46
N TRP A 19 8.50 10.85 -6.30
CA TRP A 19 8.70 9.95 -5.16
C TRP A 19 9.85 8.96 -5.32
N GLY A 20 10.12 8.54 -6.56
CA GLY A 20 11.01 7.42 -6.86
C GLY A 20 12.43 7.80 -7.26
N VAL A 21 12.70 9.05 -7.65
CA VAL A 21 13.96 9.45 -8.29
C VAL A 21 14.64 10.57 -7.52
N ILE A 22 15.94 10.39 -7.27
CA ILE A 22 16.80 11.40 -6.64
C ILE A 22 16.94 12.62 -7.57
N GLY A 23 16.64 13.81 -7.04
CA GLY A 23 16.69 15.10 -7.71
C GLY A 23 17.87 15.98 -7.29
N ASP A 24 17.62 17.29 -7.22
CA ASP A 24 18.63 18.31 -6.88
C ASP A 24 19.01 18.31 -5.39
N GLU A 25 18.26 17.60 -4.55
CA GLU A 25 18.58 17.39 -3.14
C GLU A 25 19.87 16.57 -2.94
N ASP A 26 20.28 15.77 -3.93
CA ASP A 26 21.55 15.05 -3.93
C ASP A 26 22.17 14.97 -5.35
N PRO A 27 22.86 16.04 -5.79
CA PRO A 27 23.33 16.18 -7.18
C PRO A 27 24.34 15.12 -7.65
N GLU A 28 25.03 14.44 -6.73
CA GLU A 28 25.98 13.37 -7.07
C GLU A 28 25.25 12.10 -7.55
N PHE A 29 24.00 11.91 -7.11
CA PHE A 29 23.21 10.71 -7.35
C PHE A 29 21.92 10.97 -8.16
N THR A 30 21.81 12.13 -8.82
CA THR A 30 20.65 12.47 -9.65
C THR A 30 20.33 11.38 -10.69
N ASN A 31 19.05 11.09 -10.86
CA ASN A 31 18.51 9.95 -11.62
C ASN A 31 18.75 8.56 -11.00
N GLY A 32 19.27 8.51 -9.77
CA GLY A 32 19.31 7.32 -8.93
C GLY A 32 18.00 7.09 -8.16
N SER A 33 17.95 6.02 -7.39
CA SER A 33 16.81 5.67 -6.53
C SER A 33 17.27 4.77 -5.38
N TYR A 34 16.50 4.77 -4.28
CA TYR A 34 16.69 3.84 -3.18
C TYR A 34 15.68 2.70 -3.30
N ALA A 35 16.17 1.48 -3.45
CA ALA A 35 15.33 0.28 -3.54
C ALA A 35 15.54 -0.61 -2.32
N PHE A 36 14.43 -1.13 -1.77
CA PHE A 36 14.45 -2.17 -0.75
C PHE A 36 13.62 -3.37 -1.22
N ALA A 37 13.98 -4.56 -0.74
CA ALA A 37 13.27 -5.79 -1.07
C ALA A 37 13.01 -6.61 0.19
N GLN A 38 11.81 -7.16 0.27
CA GLN A 38 11.38 -8.06 1.35
C GLN A 38 10.69 -9.28 0.74
N LYS A 39 11.04 -10.48 1.23
CA LYS A 39 10.38 -11.73 0.82
C LYS A 39 9.31 -12.09 1.84
N TYR A 40 8.06 -12.14 1.39
CA TYR A 40 6.92 -12.60 2.21
C TYR A 40 6.56 -14.04 1.87
N GLU A 41 6.32 -14.84 2.91
CA GLU A 41 5.72 -16.17 2.81
C GLU A 41 4.36 -16.10 3.51
N HIS A 42 3.29 -16.37 2.75
CA HIS A 42 1.92 -16.26 3.26
C HIS A 42 1.38 -17.62 3.68
N ASP A 43 0.76 -17.68 4.85
CA ASP A 43 -0.11 -18.79 5.24
C ASP A 43 -1.49 -18.60 4.57
N LEU A 44 -1.63 -19.15 3.37
CA LEU A 44 -2.85 -18.99 2.57
C LEU A 44 -4.03 -19.80 3.11
N ASP A 45 -3.77 -20.89 3.84
CA ASP A 45 -4.83 -21.70 4.42
C ASP A 45 -5.46 -20.94 5.60
N ALA A 46 -4.65 -20.35 6.48
CA ALA A 46 -5.12 -19.49 7.54
C ALA A 46 -5.84 -18.24 6.98
N TRP A 47 -5.28 -17.60 5.95
CA TRP A 47 -5.89 -16.42 5.33
C TRP A 47 -7.27 -16.72 4.75
N ARG A 48 -7.40 -17.79 3.97
CA ARG A 48 -8.66 -18.17 3.31
C ARG A 48 -9.71 -18.72 4.27
N ALA A 49 -9.32 -19.13 5.48
CA ALA A 49 -10.26 -19.53 6.53
C ALA A 49 -10.99 -18.32 7.16
N LEU A 50 -10.46 -17.10 7.00
CA LEU A 50 -11.12 -15.89 7.48
C LEU A 50 -12.33 -15.52 6.60
N PRO A 51 -13.42 -14.99 7.18
CA PRO A 51 -14.49 -14.35 6.40
C PRO A 51 -13.94 -13.21 5.54
N THR A 52 -14.54 -12.98 4.37
CA THR A 52 -14.14 -11.91 3.44
C THR A 52 -14.15 -10.56 4.16
N GLU A 53 -15.15 -10.28 4.97
CA GLU A 53 -15.30 -9.01 5.69
C GLU A 53 -14.15 -8.77 6.67
N MET A 54 -13.61 -9.84 7.26
CA MET A 54 -12.43 -9.75 8.14
C MET A 54 -11.16 -9.48 7.33
N GLN A 55 -11.02 -10.12 6.17
CA GLN A 55 -9.91 -9.83 5.25
C GLN A 55 -9.96 -8.36 4.79
N GLU A 56 -11.13 -7.90 4.33
CA GLU A 56 -11.36 -6.51 3.89
C GLU A 56 -11.02 -5.52 5.02
N LYS A 57 -11.46 -5.80 6.25
CA LYS A 57 -11.19 -4.94 7.40
C LYS A 57 -9.69 -4.78 7.72
N PHE A 58 -8.88 -5.83 7.54
CA PHE A 58 -7.44 -5.78 7.77
C PHE A 58 -6.63 -5.31 6.55
N ILE A 59 -7.19 -5.36 5.34
CA ILE A 59 -6.56 -4.77 4.16
C ILE A 59 -6.94 -3.29 4.00
N GLY A 60 -8.16 -2.92 4.40
CA GLY A 60 -8.74 -1.59 4.28
C GLY A 60 -9.49 -1.33 2.97
N ARG A 61 -9.69 -2.35 2.14
CA ARG A 61 -10.38 -2.24 0.84
C ARG A 61 -11.37 -3.39 0.64
N ARG A 62 -12.33 -3.22 -0.26
CA ARG A 62 -13.24 -4.27 -0.72
C ARG A 62 -12.50 -5.23 -1.63
N LYS A 63 -12.67 -6.54 -1.41
CA LYS A 63 -11.86 -7.58 -2.06
C LYS A 63 -12.03 -7.64 -3.58
N PHE A 64 -13.26 -7.50 -4.05
CA PHE A 64 -13.58 -7.71 -5.47
C PHE A 64 -13.66 -6.41 -6.29
N SER A 65 -14.10 -5.32 -5.66
CA SER A 65 -14.22 -4.02 -6.33
C SER A 65 -13.00 -3.13 -6.13
N ASP A 66 -12.12 -3.48 -5.20
CA ASP A 66 -10.96 -2.68 -4.82
C ASP A 66 -11.30 -1.25 -4.40
N ILE A 67 -12.50 -1.07 -3.87
CA ILE A 67 -12.96 0.23 -3.34
C ILE A 67 -12.46 0.32 -1.90
N GLU A 68 -11.87 1.45 -1.53
CA GLU A 68 -11.45 1.71 -0.17
C GLU A 68 -12.63 1.69 0.80
N LEU A 69 -12.40 1.16 2.01
CA LEU A 69 -13.40 1.19 3.09
C LEU A 69 -13.48 2.59 3.70
N GLU A 70 -14.62 2.91 4.31
CA GLU A 70 -14.72 4.11 5.16
C GLU A 70 -13.87 3.93 6.43
N ASP A 71 -13.38 5.02 7.01
CA ASP A 71 -12.43 4.97 8.13
C ASP A 71 -12.95 4.23 9.37
N ASP A 72 -14.26 4.30 9.64
CA ASP A 72 -14.88 3.60 10.77
C ASP A 72 -15.09 2.10 10.52
N GLU A 73 -14.95 1.64 9.27
CA GLU A 73 -14.97 0.23 8.89
C GLU A 73 -13.58 -0.42 8.97
N LYS A 74 -12.51 0.37 8.82
CA LYS A 74 -11.10 -0.11 8.87
C LYS A 74 -10.72 -0.58 10.27
N ASP A 75 -9.86 -1.60 10.38
CA ASP A 75 -9.15 -1.85 11.63
C ASP A 75 -8.08 -0.76 11.83
N PRO A 76 -7.81 -0.28 13.05
CA PRO A 76 -6.68 0.63 13.28
C PRO A 76 -5.31 0.07 12.85
N ALA A 77 -5.19 -1.25 12.73
CA ALA A 77 -4.00 -1.93 12.22
C ALA A 77 -4.15 -2.40 10.77
N ALA A 78 -5.12 -1.87 10.01
CA ALA A 78 -5.30 -2.21 8.61
C ALA A 78 -4.07 -1.82 7.78
N HIS A 79 -3.78 -2.59 6.73
CA HIS A 79 -2.58 -2.41 5.93
C HIS A 79 -2.47 -1.02 5.30
N ASN A 80 -3.55 -0.50 4.69
CA ASN A 80 -3.56 0.86 4.15
C ASN A 80 -3.36 1.93 5.24
N VAL A 81 -3.91 1.71 6.45
CA VAL A 81 -3.77 2.65 7.57
C VAL A 81 -2.33 2.76 8.07
N VAL A 82 -1.57 1.65 8.09
CA VAL A 82 -0.20 1.63 8.63
C VAL A 82 0.90 1.83 7.58
N ALA A 83 0.53 1.87 6.30
CA ALA A 83 1.46 1.98 5.17
C ALA A 83 1.28 3.27 4.34
N GLN A 84 0.44 4.20 4.79
CA GLN A 84 0.26 5.53 4.21
C GLN A 84 1.33 6.53 4.67
N ASP A 85 1.59 7.56 3.85
CA ASP A 85 2.42 8.71 4.19
C ASP A 85 1.58 10.00 4.21
N ASN A 86 1.29 10.52 5.41
CA ASN A 86 0.37 11.65 5.58
C ASN A 86 1.14 12.96 5.61
N ARG A 87 1.69 13.36 4.47
CA ARG A 87 2.34 14.68 4.36
C ARG A 87 1.25 15.75 4.37
N ASP A 88 1.39 16.73 5.26
CA ASP A 88 0.49 17.88 5.37
C ASP A 88 -1.00 17.56 5.69
N ASP A 89 -1.26 16.45 6.40
CA ASP A 89 -2.61 15.97 6.77
C ASP A 89 -3.51 15.59 5.56
N GLU A 90 -2.92 15.41 4.38
CA GLU A 90 -3.57 14.84 3.20
C GLU A 90 -3.11 13.38 3.00
N GLU A 91 -4.07 12.47 2.80
CA GLU A 91 -3.84 11.07 2.36
C GLU A 91 -3.38 11.02 0.90
#